data_AF-A0A1M6GET1-F1
#
_entry.id   AF-A0A1M6GET1-F1
#
_cell.length_a   1.000
_cell.length_b   1.000
_cell.length_c   1.000
_cell.angle_alpha   90.00
_cell.angle_beta   90.00
_cell.angle_gamma   90.00
#
_symmetry.space_group_name_H-M   'P 1'
#
loop_
_entity.id
_entity.type
_entity.pdbx_description
1 polymer ?
#
loop_
_entity_poly.entity_id
_entity_poly.type
_entity_poly.pdbx_seq_one_letter_code
_entity_poly.pdbx_strand_id
1 'polypeptide(L)'
;MGPVAAVNDDMTRTVRTYGNWRVPASAGLMGLGTLGTVFLLGSLVLIVFVVMIAGLLRGAIAGAVLSVVLLTVLTKDKHGKSTMSKMGVRMLWWKARSLGAHLYRSGPLGRVPWGRYQLPGLAAPLRLSEQQDSYGRPFALLHLPANGNHFSVVVATEPDGAALVDIEQVDSWVAEWGHWLANLGDEPDLVAASVTVETSPDTGTRLRREVVGQIDEQSPEFARQVLLETVDAYPHGSSLVRAFVALTFSPGRDKKITPEEMGRDLAARLPGLTQGLSSTGAGAARPLPAHELCEVIRVAYDPAAAVLIDEAHAAGEVPEIEWTDVGPTAHQAGWDKIRHDSALSVSWTMTAAPRGNVQSSILTRLLAPHPDIARKRVTLLYRPLDPARAAGVVEADLRAAEFRATSSAKPTARDMLATRSARATAAEEAAGAGLVNFGMIVTATVEDLDKESDARAAVANLSAASRLRLRPAYGAQDSTFAAGLPLGIVLPMHLRIPVEIREQM
;
A
#
# COMPACT_ATOMS: atom_id res chain seq x y z
N MET A 1 60.20 -28.67 10.54
CA MET A 1 59.39 -29.07 9.36
C MET A 1 58.07 -29.62 9.88
N GLY A 2 56.95 -29.06 9.42
CA GLY A 2 55.59 -29.37 9.87
C GLY A 2 54.83 -28.07 10.13
N PRO A 3 54.00 -27.59 9.19
CA PRO A 3 53.34 -26.29 9.29
C PRO A 3 52.16 -26.37 10.27
N VAL A 4 52.02 -25.32 11.08
CA VAL A 4 50.81 -25.02 11.84
C VAL A 4 49.74 -24.66 10.81
N ALA A 5 48.76 -25.55 10.63
CA ALA A 5 47.60 -25.29 9.80
C ALA A 5 46.75 -24.22 10.51
N ALA A 6 46.69 -23.03 9.89
CA ALA A 6 45.70 -22.02 10.22
C ALA A 6 44.31 -22.65 10.10
N VAL A 7 43.56 -22.61 11.19
CA VAL A 7 42.12 -22.86 11.18
C VAL A 7 41.50 -21.72 10.39
N ASN A 8 41.20 -21.98 9.12
CA ASN A 8 40.33 -21.12 8.31
C ASN A 8 38.94 -21.18 8.95
N ASP A 9 38.65 -20.21 9.81
CA ASP A 9 37.30 -19.89 10.27
C ASP A 9 36.56 -19.14 9.16
N ASP A 10 36.40 -19.82 8.02
CA ASP A 10 35.54 -19.34 6.93
C ASP A 10 34.12 -19.78 7.27
N MET A 11 33.50 -19.06 8.22
CA MET A 11 32.06 -19.10 8.43
C MET A 11 31.39 -18.86 7.09
N THR A 12 30.90 -19.92 6.44
CA THR A 12 30.06 -19.83 5.25
C THR A 12 28.90 -18.89 5.56
N ARG A 13 29.01 -17.61 5.14
CA ARG A 13 28.02 -16.56 5.41
C ARG A 13 26.71 -16.96 4.72
N THR A 14 25.79 -17.51 5.50
CA THR A 14 24.47 -17.89 5.02
C THR A 14 23.69 -16.63 4.71
N VAL A 15 23.25 -16.47 3.45
CA VAL A 15 22.40 -15.36 3.03
C VAL A 15 21.16 -15.28 3.91
N ARG A 16 20.91 -14.10 4.51
CA ARG A 16 19.73 -13.89 5.34
C ARG A 16 18.46 -14.03 4.52
N THR A 17 17.46 -14.68 5.11
CA THR A 17 16.15 -14.85 4.49
C THR A 17 15.06 -14.40 5.44
N TYR A 18 14.04 -13.75 4.89
CA TYR A 18 12.92 -13.15 5.59
C TYR A 18 11.65 -13.93 5.26
N GLY A 19 10.75 -14.07 6.22
CA GLY A 19 9.57 -14.90 6.05
C GLY A 19 8.61 -14.77 7.22
N ASN A 20 7.89 -15.85 7.51
CA ASN A 20 6.99 -15.95 8.65
C ASN A 20 5.80 -14.97 8.64
N TRP A 21 5.40 -14.42 7.47
CA TRP A 21 4.20 -13.61 7.38
C TRP A 21 2.95 -14.46 7.61
N ARG A 22 2.09 -14.00 8.52
CA ARG A 22 0.87 -14.72 8.88
C ARG A 22 -0.35 -13.84 8.68
N VAL A 23 -1.43 -14.49 8.27
CA VAL A 23 -2.77 -13.93 8.40
C VAL A 23 -3.35 -14.57 9.65
N PRO A 24 -3.65 -13.80 10.71
CA PRO A 24 -4.30 -14.33 11.90
C PRO A 24 -5.57 -15.08 11.48
N ALA A 25 -5.74 -16.29 12.01
CA ALA A 25 -6.87 -17.15 11.64
C ALA A 25 -7.72 -17.42 12.88
N SER A 26 -9.02 -17.11 12.79
CA SER A 26 -9.98 -17.36 13.85
C SER A 26 -10.10 -18.86 14.16
N ALA A 27 -10.32 -19.19 15.43
CA ALA A 27 -10.53 -20.57 15.87
C ALA A 27 -11.94 -21.04 15.47
N GLY A 28 -12.07 -22.29 15.03
CA GLY A 28 -13.38 -22.90 14.83
C GLY A 28 -13.32 -24.34 14.34
N LEU A 29 -14.50 -24.95 14.22
CA LEU A 29 -14.67 -26.38 14.02
C LEU A 29 -14.61 -26.75 12.53
N MET A 30 -13.93 -27.85 12.19
CA MET A 30 -13.84 -28.35 10.81
C MET A 30 -13.31 -27.33 9.79
N GLY A 31 -12.45 -26.40 10.21
CA GLY A 31 -11.91 -25.33 9.35
C GLY A 31 -12.89 -24.18 9.07
N LEU A 32 -14.07 -24.20 9.69
CA LEU A 32 -14.94 -23.02 9.79
C LEU A 32 -14.28 -22.06 10.78
N GLY A 33 -14.11 -20.79 10.43
CA GLY A 33 -13.78 -19.77 11.42
C GLY A 33 -14.88 -19.65 12.49
N THR A 34 -14.71 -18.73 13.43
CA THR A 34 -15.69 -18.47 14.51
C THR A 34 -17.10 -18.26 13.96
N LEU A 35 -17.27 -17.35 12.98
CA LEU A 35 -18.56 -17.09 12.34
C LEU A 35 -19.13 -18.29 11.59
N GLY A 36 -18.28 -19.04 10.89
CA GLY A 36 -18.72 -20.23 10.16
C GLY A 36 -19.27 -21.28 11.12
N THR A 37 -18.63 -21.43 12.28
CA THR A 37 -19.04 -22.36 13.33
C THR A 37 -20.36 -21.93 13.96
N VAL A 38 -20.51 -20.64 14.30
CA VAL A 38 -21.76 -20.08 14.83
C VAL A 38 -22.91 -20.23 13.83
N PHE A 39 -22.66 -19.94 12.55
CA PHE A 39 -23.66 -20.11 11.50
C PHE A 39 -24.04 -21.59 11.33
N LEU A 40 -23.07 -22.50 11.36
CA LEU A 40 -23.35 -23.94 11.29
C LEU A 40 -24.22 -24.41 12.46
N LEU A 41 -23.86 -24.07 13.69
CA LEU A 41 -24.63 -24.44 14.88
C LEU A 41 -26.02 -23.80 14.87
N GLY A 42 -26.11 -22.51 14.54
CA GLY A 42 -27.39 -21.80 14.40
C GLY A 42 -28.28 -22.39 13.31
N SER A 43 -27.69 -22.78 12.17
CA SER A 43 -28.42 -23.44 11.09
C SER A 43 -28.96 -24.80 11.51
N LEU A 44 -28.21 -25.58 12.31
CA LEU A 44 -28.66 -26.87 12.85
C LEU A 44 -29.86 -26.69 13.77
N VAL A 45 -29.79 -25.72 14.69
CA VAL A 45 -30.89 -25.39 15.61
C VAL A 45 -32.14 -24.96 14.83
N LEU A 46 -31.98 -24.08 13.83
CA LEU A 46 -33.09 -23.64 12.98
C LEU A 46 -33.74 -24.80 12.23
N ILE A 47 -32.93 -25.73 11.68
CA ILE A 47 -33.45 -26.92 10.99
C ILE A 47 -34.29 -27.77 11.96
N VAL A 48 -33.83 -27.98 13.20
CA VAL A 48 -34.60 -28.72 14.22
C VAL A 48 -35.95 -28.06 14.48
N PHE A 49 -35.99 -26.73 14.67
CA PHE A 49 -37.25 -25.99 14.85
C PHE A 49 -38.19 -26.13 13.64
N VAL A 50 -37.67 -26.03 12.41
CA VAL A 50 -38.48 -26.18 11.20
C VAL A 50 -39.04 -27.60 11.09
N VAL A 51 -38.26 -28.62 11.43
CA VAL A 51 -38.74 -30.02 11.46
C VAL A 51 -39.85 -30.18 12.51
N MET A 52 -39.68 -29.62 13.70
CA MET A 52 -40.67 -29.71 14.78
C MET A 52 -41.99 -29.02 14.46
N ILE A 53 -41.97 -27.84 13.84
CA ILE A 53 -43.17 -27.03 13.60
C ILE A 53 -43.83 -27.41 12.27
N ALA A 54 -43.02 -27.61 11.23
CA ALA A 54 -43.49 -27.59 9.84
C ALA A 54 -43.32 -28.95 9.13
N GLY A 55 -42.76 -29.95 9.83
CA GLY A 55 -42.58 -31.33 9.36
C GLY A 55 -41.26 -31.57 8.62
N LEU A 56 -40.92 -32.85 8.45
CA LEU A 56 -39.63 -33.31 7.94
C LEU A 56 -39.29 -32.77 6.54
N LEU A 57 -40.27 -32.70 5.63
CA LEU A 57 -40.05 -32.25 4.25
C LEU A 57 -39.57 -30.78 4.19
N ARG A 58 -40.21 -29.89 4.95
CA ARG A 58 -39.82 -28.46 5.01
C ARG A 58 -38.49 -28.28 5.71
N GLY A 59 -38.21 -29.08 6.74
CA GLY A 59 -36.91 -29.13 7.39
C GLY A 59 -35.79 -29.56 6.43
N ALA A 60 -36.03 -30.57 5.59
CA ALA A 60 -35.08 -31.02 4.58
C ALA A 60 -34.80 -29.94 3.52
N ILE A 61 -35.83 -29.22 3.05
CA ILE A 61 -35.67 -28.10 2.12
C ILE A 61 -34.85 -26.97 2.76
N ALA A 62 -35.19 -26.58 4.00
CA ALA A 62 -34.43 -25.56 4.74
C ALA A 62 -32.97 -25.99 4.95
N GLY A 63 -32.74 -27.25 5.29
CA GLY A 63 -31.39 -27.82 5.44
C GLY A 63 -30.60 -27.80 4.13
N ALA A 64 -31.23 -28.15 3.01
CA ALA A 64 -30.59 -28.07 1.69
C ALA A 64 -30.20 -26.63 1.33
N VAL A 65 -31.10 -25.66 1.54
CA VAL A 65 -30.83 -24.23 1.29
C VAL A 65 -29.68 -23.72 2.17
N LEU A 66 -29.73 -24.01 3.47
CA LEU A 66 -28.69 -23.57 4.42
C LEU A 66 -27.33 -24.23 4.11
N SER A 67 -27.33 -25.50 3.68
CA SER A 67 -26.12 -26.21 3.26
C SER A 67 -25.51 -25.59 2.00
N VAL A 68 -26.34 -25.20 1.01
CA VAL A 68 -25.87 -24.47 -0.17
C VAL A 68 -25.29 -23.12 0.23
N VAL A 69 -25.96 -22.36 1.10
CA VAL A 69 -25.45 -21.08 1.62
C VAL A 69 -24.10 -21.28 2.31
N LEU A 70 -24.00 -22.27 3.21
CA LEU A 70 -22.76 -22.60 3.91
C LEU A 70 -21.64 -22.96 2.93
N LEU A 71 -21.93 -23.77 1.90
CA LEU A 71 -20.97 -24.13 0.85
C LEU A 71 -20.47 -22.89 0.09
N THR A 72 -21.33 -21.92 -0.23
CA THR A 72 -20.93 -20.68 -0.91
C THR A 72 -20.04 -19.77 -0.05
N VAL A 73 -20.16 -19.85 1.28
CA VAL A 73 -19.31 -19.13 2.24
C VAL A 73 -17.96 -19.84 2.41
N LEU A 74 -17.97 -21.17 2.45
CA LEU A 74 -16.79 -22.03 2.61
C LEU A 74 -15.90 -22.07 1.37
N THR A 75 -16.49 -21.99 0.19
CA THR A 75 -15.76 -21.99 -1.08
C THR A 75 -15.01 -20.67 -1.27
N LYS A 76 -13.76 -20.65 -0.78
CA LYS A 76 -12.82 -19.55 -0.97
C LYS A 76 -12.01 -19.76 -2.23
N ASP A 77 -11.79 -18.69 -2.97
CA ASP A 77 -10.90 -18.71 -4.13
C ASP A 77 -9.42 -18.64 -3.72
N LYS A 78 -8.53 -18.63 -4.73
CA LYS A 78 -7.08 -18.46 -4.53
C LYS A 78 -6.70 -17.17 -3.78
N HIS A 79 -7.60 -16.21 -3.64
CA HIS A 79 -7.40 -14.93 -2.96
C HIS A 79 -8.09 -14.88 -1.58
N GLY A 80 -8.60 -16.02 -1.08
CA GLY A 80 -9.31 -16.08 0.20
C GLY A 80 -10.70 -15.43 0.17
N LYS A 81 -11.23 -15.09 -1.01
CA LYS A 81 -12.55 -14.46 -1.18
C LYS A 81 -13.60 -15.54 -1.42
N SER A 82 -14.65 -15.52 -0.60
CA SER A 82 -15.82 -16.40 -0.79
C SER A 82 -16.65 -15.95 -1.98
N THR A 83 -17.40 -16.88 -2.57
CA THR A 83 -18.33 -16.58 -3.68
C THR A 83 -19.35 -15.52 -3.27
N MET A 84 -19.88 -15.60 -2.04
CA MET A 84 -20.80 -14.60 -1.48
C MET A 84 -20.17 -13.20 -1.43
N SER A 85 -18.91 -13.08 -1.02
CA SER A 85 -18.21 -11.78 -0.99
C SER A 85 -18.07 -11.17 -2.40
N LYS A 86 -17.79 -11.99 -3.42
CA LYS A 86 -17.68 -11.54 -4.82
C LYS A 86 -19.02 -11.04 -5.34
N MET A 87 -20.10 -11.77 -5.04
CA MET A 87 -21.45 -11.38 -5.42
C MET A 87 -21.87 -10.07 -4.74
N GLY A 88 -21.55 -9.91 -3.45
CA GLY A 88 -21.75 -8.65 -2.72
C GLY A 88 -21.04 -7.47 -3.36
N VAL A 89 -19.77 -7.61 -3.73
CA VAL A 89 -19.01 -6.56 -4.43
C VAL A 89 -19.66 -6.23 -5.78
N ARG A 90 -20.14 -7.23 -6.54
CA ARG A 90 -20.82 -7.00 -7.81
C ARG A 90 -22.14 -6.25 -7.65
N MET A 91 -22.93 -6.59 -6.62
CA MET A 91 -24.17 -5.89 -6.29
C MET A 91 -23.92 -4.43 -5.88
N LEU A 92 -22.94 -4.18 -5.01
CA LEU A 92 -22.55 -2.84 -4.60
C LEU A 92 -22.06 -2.00 -5.79
N TRP A 93 -21.28 -2.60 -6.68
CA TRP A 93 -20.85 -1.95 -7.91
C TRP A 93 -22.01 -1.62 -8.84
N TRP A 94 -22.95 -2.54 -9.03
CA TRP A 94 -24.12 -2.29 -9.87
C TRP A 94 -24.95 -1.13 -9.32
N LYS A 95 -25.14 -1.07 -7.99
CA LYS A 95 -25.78 0.07 -7.32
C LYS A 95 -24.99 1.37 -7.49
N ALA A 96 -23.67 1.34 -7.32
CA ALA A 96 -22.82 2.52 -7.51
C ALA A 96 -22.89 3.03 -8.96
N ARG A 97 -22.94 2.11 -9.94
CA ARG A 97 -23.09 2.43 -11.35
C ARG A 97 -24.45 3.03 -11.66
N SER A 98 -25.55 2.44 -11.16
CA SER A 98 -26.90 2.94 -11.39
C SER A 98 -27.15 4.31 -10.76
N LEU A 99 -26.50 4.61 -9.64
CA LEU A 99 -26.52 5.93 -8.99
C LEU A 99 -25.58 6.95 -9.65
N GLY A 100 -24.79 6.56 -10.66
CA GLY A 100 -23.83 7.43 -11.30
C GLY A 100 -22.59 7.76 -10.46
N ALA A 101 -22.39 7.12 -9.29
CA ALA A 101 -21.28 7.40 -8.38
C ALA A 101 -19.89 7.09 -8.96
N HIS A 102 -19.84 6.26 -10.00
CA HIS A 102 -18.65 5.94 -10.77
C HIS A 102 -18.19 7.06 -11.74
N LEU A 103 -19.00 8.10 -11.94
CA LEU A 103 -18.70 9.25 -12.79
C LEU A 103 -18.39 10.46 -11.92
N TYR A 104 -17.23 11.05 -12.14
CA TYR A 104 -16.79 12.27 -11.50
C TYR A 104 -16.41 13.30 -12.56
N ARG A 105 -16.94 14.51 -12.41
CA ARG A 105 -16.65 15.69 -13.24
C ARG A 105 -16.46 16.87 -12.31
N SER A 106 -15.35 17.57 -12.46
CA SER A 106 -14.98 18.74 -11.67
C SER A 106 -14.81 19.95 -12.58
N GLY A 107 -14.34 21.07 -12.02
CA GLY A 107 -14.19 22.30 -12.78
C GLY A 107 -15.53 22.98 -13.10
N PRO A 108 -15.58 23.86 -14.11
CA PRO A 108 -16.79 24.59 -14.53
C PRO A 108 -17.95 23.69 -14.97
N LEU A 109 -17.66 22.45 -15.37
CA LEU A 109 -18.65 21.44 -15.76
C LEU A 109 -19.07 20.53 -14.59
N GLY A 110 -18.47 20.73 -13.41
CA GLY A 110 -18.74 19.97 -12.20
C GLY A 110 -20.08 20.36 -11.55
N ARG A 111 -20.62 19.44 -10.73
CA ARG A 111 -21.84 19.70 -9.94
C ARG A 111 -21.60 20.56 -8.71
N VAL A 112 -20.34 20.85 -8.39
CA VAL A 112 -19.95 21.65 -7.23
C VAL A 112 -19.91 23.14 -7.62
N PRO A 113 -20.54 24.05 -6.85
CA PRO A 113 -20.72 25.45 -7.26
C PRO A 113 -19.43 26.24 -7.52
N TRP A 114 -18.31 25.77 -6.97
CA TRP A 114 -17.05 26.51 -6.89
C TRP A 114 -16.20 26.42 -8.16
N GLY A 115 -16.55 25.53 -9.11
CA GLY A 115 -15.80 25.40 -10.38
C GLY A 115 -14.36 24.89 -10.23
N ARG A 116 -14.02 24.27 -9.09
CA ARG A 116 -12.66 23.79 -8.74
C ARG A 116 -12.43 22.33 -9.14
N TYR A 117 -11.18 21.95 -9.35
CA TYR A 117 -10.74 20.59 -9.69
C TYR A 117 -10.41 19.77 -8.44
N GLN A 118 -11.42 19.53 -7.59
CA GLN A 118 -11.23 18.85 -6.31
C GLN A 118 -10.86 17.37 -6.46
N LEU A 119 -10.31 16.78 -5.40
CA LEU A 119 -10.05 15.34 -5.37
C LEU A 119 -11.35 14.52 -5.32
N PRO A 120 -11.41 13.34 -5.96
CA PRO A 120 -12.58 12.48 -5.95
C PRO A 120 -12.61 11.52 -4.75
N GLY A 121 -13.78 10.94 -4.49
CA GLY A 121 -13.94 9.76 -3.65
C GLY A 121 -13.42 9.94 -2.21
N LEU A 122 -12.58 9.00 -1.76
CA LEU A 122 -12.01 9.00 -0.40
C LEU A 122 -11.12 10.20 -0.10
N ALA A 123 -10.55 10.82 -1.14
CA ALA A 123 -9.65 11.95 -1.03
C ALA A 123 -10.38 13.30 -1.04
N ALA A 124 -11.66 13.35 -1.45
CA ALA A 124 -12.45 14.58 -1.52
C ALA A 124 -12.50 15.42 -0.23
N PRO A 125 -12.64 14.83 0.98
CA PRO A 125 -12.69 15.61 2.22
C PRO A 125 -11.31 16.02 2.76
N LEU A 126 -10.20 15.64 2.10
CA LEU A 126 -8.86 16.01 2.56
C LEU A 126 -8.65 17.52 2.44
N ARG A 127 -8.08 18.10 3.48
CA ARG A 127 -7.65 19.49 3.54
C ARG A 127 -6.13 19.52 3.67
N LEU A 128 -5.50 20.50 3.06
CA LEU A 128 -4.06 20.72 3.15
C LEU A 128 -3.81 22.00 3.94
N SER A 129 -2.89 21.92 4.89
CA SER A 129 -2.22 23.08 5.48
C SER A 129 -0.70 22.86 5.44
N GLU A 130 0.06 23.93 5.64
CA GLU A 130 1.52 23.87 5.70
C GLU A 130 2.00 24.39 7.05
N GLN A 131 2.99 23.72 7.62
CA GLN A 131 3.64 24.11 8.86
C GLN A 131 5.15 23.93 8.73
N GLN A 132 5.92 24.38 9.73
CA GLN A 132 7.37 24.23 9.76
C GLN A 132 7.77 23.36 10.95
N ASP A 133 8.73 22.45 10.73
CA ASP A 133 9.29 21.65 11.81
C ASP A 133 10.29 22.44 12.67
N SER A 134 10.85 21.79 13.71
CA SER A 134 11.83 22.43 14.60
C SER A 134 13.15 22.81 13.93
N TYR A 135 13.41 22.36 12.70
CA TYR A 135 14.56 22.74 11.88
C TYR A 135 14.22 23.80 10.82
N GLY A 136 12.99 24.34 10.84
CA GLY A 136 12.52 25.33 9.88
C GLY A 136 12.19 24.74 8.50
N ARG A 137 12.07 23.41 8.38
CA ARG A 137 11.71 22.74 7.12
C ARG A 137 10.18 22.79 6.97
N PRO A 138 9.64 23.29 5.84
CA PRO A 138 8.20 23.27 5.59
C PRO A 138 7.72 21.84 5.37
N PHE A 139 6.52 21.53 5.87
CA PHE A 139 5.87 20.24 5.65
C PHE A 139 4.37 20.39 5.44
N ALA A 140 3.86 19.58 4.51
CA ALA A 140 2.45 19.41 4.23
C ALA A 140 1.77 18.63 5.37
N LEU A 141 0.70 19.19 5.91
CA LEU A 141 -0.20 18.53 6.84
C LEU A 141 -1.55 18.28 6.16
N LEU A 142 -1.81 17.01 5.86
CA LEU A 142 -3.10 16.56 5.34
C LEU A 142 -4.05 16.27 6.49
N HIS A 143 -5.22 16.91 6.50
CA HIS A 143 -6.26 16.69 7.49
C HIS A 143 -7.48 16.02 6.85
N LEU A 144 -7.86 14.86 7.38
CA LEU A 144 -9.06 14.13 7.05
C LEU A 144 -10.03 14.18 8.23
N PRO A 145 -10.99 15.12 8.25
CA PRO A 145 -11.93 15.26 9.38
C PRO A 145 -12.91 14.09 9.49
N ALA A 146 -13.19 13.41 8.38
CA ALA A 146 -14.12 12.28 8.34
C ALA A 146 -13.48 11.00 8.90
N ASN A 147 -14.29 10.14 9.54
CA ASN A 147 -13.96 8.75 9.88
C ASN A 147 -12.70 8.54 10.75
N GLY A 148 -12.45 9.40 11.73
CA GLY A 148 -11.35 9.20 12.70
C GLY A 148 -10.43 10.40 12.92
N ASN A 149 -10.72 11.55 12.31
CA ASN A 149 -9.96 12.79 12.46
C ASN A 149 -8.45 12.56 12.23
N HIS A 150 -8.10 12.10 11.03
CA HIS A 150 -6.72 11.72 10.72
C HIS A 150 -5.89 12.91 10.24
N PHE A 151 -4.62 12.90 10.62
CA PHE A 151 -3.62 13.85 10.17
C PHE A 151 -2.47 13.10 9.53
N SER A 152 -2.05 13.47 8.33
CA SER A 152 -0.94 12.80 7.66
C SER A 152 0.14 13.77 7.24
N VAL A 153 1.39 13.37 7.46
CA VAL A 153 2.58 14.07 6.97
C VAL A 153 3.26 13.18 5.94
N VAL A 154 3.81 13.79 4.90
CA VAL A 154 4.51 13.09 3.82
C VAL A 154 5.99 13.45 3.87
N VAL A 155 6.84 12.44 3.76
CA VAL A 155 8.30 12.55 3.71
C VAL A 155 8.75 12.06 2.34
N ALA A 156 9.45 12.90 1.58
CA ALA A 156 10.17 12.47 0.39
C ALA A 156 11.44 11.73 0.82
N THR A 157 11.72 10.63 0.13
CA THR A 157 12.94 9.85 0.30
C THR A 157 13.62 9.60 -1.04
N GLU A 158 14.94 9.45 -1.01
CA GLU A 158 15.79 9.18 -2.16
C GLU A 158 16.53 7.86 -1.94
N PRO A 159 15.89 6.70 -2.18
CA PRO A 159 16.50 5.41 -1.86
C PRO A 159 17.77 5.17 -2.67
N ASP A 160 18.84 4.79 -1.99
CA ASP A 160 20.17 4.59 -2.59
C ASP A 160 20.21 3.42 -3.61
N GLY A 161 19.18 2.56 -3.57
CA GLY A 161 19.15 1.32 -4.32
C GLY A 161 20.09 0.26 -3.73
N ALA A 162 20.18 -0.89 -4.39
CA ALA A 162 21.00 -2.01 -3.94
C ALA A 162 22.10 -2.38 -4.94
N ALA A 163 22.37 -1.53 -5.92
CA ALA A 163 23.41 -1.78 -6.92
C ALA A 163 24.78 -1.44 -6.31
N LEU A 164 25.73 -2.38 -6.42
CA LEU A 164 27.11 -2.22 -5.91
C LEU A 164 27.20 -2.02 -4.38
N VAL A 165 26.21 -2.50 -3.62
CA VAL A 165 26.21 -2.45 -2.16
C VAL A 165 26.52 -3.84 -1.59
N ASP A 166 27.36 -3.89 -0.56
CA ASP A 166 27.70 -5.12 0.15
C ASP A 166 26.47 -5.71 0.88
N ILE A 167 26.43 -7.04 0.99
CA ILE A 167 25.30 -7.76 1.59
C ILE A 167 25.11 -7.37 3.06
N GLU A 168 26.21 -7.12 3.79
CA GLU A 168 26.20 -6.69 5.18
C GLU A 168 25.50 -5.34 5.37
N GLN A 169 25.68 -4.42 4.42
CA GLN A 169 25.03 -3.12 4.44
C GLN A 169 23.53 -3.26 4.15
N VAL A 170 23.16 -4.10 3.18
CA VAL A 170 21.75 -4.43 2.90
C VAL A 170 21.08 -5.07 4.12
N ASP A 171 21.76 -6.00 4.78
CA ASP A 171 21.28 -6.67 5.99
C ASP A 171 21.11 -5.69 7.16
N SER A 172 22.00 -4.69 7.27
CA SER A 172 21.90 -3.61 8.25
C SER A 172 20.71 -2.71 7.96
N TRP A 173 20.54 -2.26 6.71
CA TRP A 173 19.38 -1.45 6.30
C TRP A 173 18.05 -2.15 6.56
N VAL A 174 17.95 -3.45 6.28
CA VAL A 174 16.72 -4.22 6.55
C VAL A 174 16.46 -4.33 8.05
N ALA A 175 17.51 -4.48 8.87
CA ALA A 175 17.38 -4.51 10.33
C ALA A 175 16.90 -3.16 10.87
N GLU A 176 17.51 -2.07 10.43
CA GLU A 176 17.13 -0.69 10.79
C GLU A 176 15.71 -0.36 10.34
N TRP A 177 15.30 -0.79 9.13
CA TRP A 177 13.92 -0.68 8.67
C TRP A 177 12.93 -1.41 9.61
N GLY A 178 13.30 -2.62 10.06
CA GLY A 178 12.53 -3.38 11.04
C GLY A 178 12.41 -2.67 12.38
N HIS A 179 13.51 -2.06 12.86
CA HIS A 179 13.51 -1.29 14.12
C HIS A 179 12.68 -0.02 14.00
N TRP A 180 12.82 0.70 12.88
CA TRP A 180 12.01 1.88 12.59
C TRP A 180 10.52 1.55 12.59
N LEU A 181 10.11 0.47 11.90
CA LEU A 181 8.72 0.00 11.89
C LEU A 181 8.21 -0.42 13.27
N ALA A 182 9.04 -1.03 14.10
CA ALA A 182 8.68 -1.40 15.48
C ALA A 182 8.44 -0.15 16.34
N ASN A 183 9.32 0.84 16.24
CA ASN A 183 9.22 2.10 16.98
C ASN A 183 7.96 2.91 16.61
N LEU A 184 7.43 2.74 15.39
CA LEU A 184 6.15 3.36 15.02
C LEU A 184 4.97 2.88 15.88
N GLY A 185 5.05 1.68 16.49
CA GLY A 185 4.04 1.18 17.42
C GLY A 185 4.01 1.93 18.76
N ASP A 186 5.13 2.56 19.13
CA ASP A 186 5.29 3.37 20.34
C ASP A 186 5.04 4.86 20.09
N GLU A 187 4.98 5.28 18.82
CA GLU A 187 4.78 6.67 18.44
C GLU A 187 3.35 7.13 18.79
N PRO A 188 3.18 8.18 19.61
CA PRO A 188 1.87 8.61 20.06
C PRO A 188 0.93 8.98 18.91
N ASP A 189 -0.30 8.47 18.99
CA ASP A 189 -1.40 8.68 18.04
C ASP A 189 -1.12 8.14 16.61
N LEU A 190 0.01 7.50 16.32
CA LEU A 190 0.29 6.95 15.00
C LEU A 190 -0.56 5.70 14.73
N VAL A 191 -1.32 5.71 13.63
CA VAL A 191 -2.26 4.62 13.28
C VAL A 191 -1.92 3.91 11.97
N ALA A 192 -1.12 4.54 11.11
CA ALA A 192 -0.66 3.95 9.87
C ALA A 192 0.60 4.61 9.34
N ALA A 193 1.36 3.87 8.55
CA ALA A 193 2.39 4.39 7.67
C ALA A 193 2.20 3.81 6.27
N SER A 194 2.59 4.53 5.22
CA SER A 194 2.67 3.97 3.88
C SER A 194 3.95 4.36 3.18
N VAL A 195 4.49 3.44 2.38
CA VAL A 195 5.68 3.68 1.56
C VAL A 195 5.26 3.52 0.11
N THR A 196 5.30 4.61 -0.64
CA THR A 196 4.93 4.66 -2.06
C THR A 196 6.19 4.79 -2.89
N VAL A 197 6.54 3.75 -3.64
CA VAL A 197 7.61 3.80 -4.65
C VAL A 197 6.96 3.94 -6.02
N GLU A 198 7.26 5.02 -6.71
CA GLU A 198 6.75 5.33 -8.03
C GLU A 198 7.88 5.34 -9.05
N THR A 199 7.62 4.69 -10.19
CA THR A 199 8.49 4.70 -11.36
C THR A 199 7.74 5.29 -12.54
N SER A 200 8.39 6.21 -13.25
CA SER A 200 7.86 6.86 -14.46
C SER A 200 8.99 7.18 -15.44
N PRO A 201 8.70 7.50 -16.71
CA PRO A 201 9.72 7.90 -17.66
C PRO A 201 10.28 9.25 -17.21
N ASP A 202 11.54 9.50 -17.55
CA ASP A 202 12.10 10.84 -17.43
C ASP A 202 11.49 11.73 -18.52
N THR A 203 11.04 12.94 -18.15
CA THR A 203 10.54 13.92 -19.13
C THR A 203 11.67 14.45 -20.02
N GLY A 204 12.94 14.21 -19.64
CA GLY A 204 14.12 14.59 -20.42
C GLY A 204 14.51 16.06 -20.26
N THR A 205 13.68 16.87 -19.61
CA THR A 205 13.93 18.29 -19.33
C THR A 205 15.17 18.49 -18.46
N ARG A 206 15.40 17.62 -17.47
CA ARG A 206 16.57 17.67 -16.61
C ARG A 206 17.86 17.41 -17.37
N LEU A 207 17.89 16.35 -18.18
CA LEU A 207 19.05 16.03 -19.03
C LEU A 207 19.29 17.15 -20.04
N ARG A 208 18.22 17.66 -20.67
CA ARG A 208 18.31 18.80 -21.60
C ARG A 208 18.92 20.02 -20.93
N ARG A 209 18.48 20.37 -19.72
CA ARG A 209 19.03 21.50 -18.96
C ARG A 209 20.50 21.29 -18.59
N GLU A 210 20.85 20.11 -18.10
CA GLU A 210 22.23 19.79 -17.71
C GLU A 210 23.18 19.91 -18.90
N VAL A 211 22.77 19.37 -20.05
CA VAL A 211 23.56 19.45 -21.29
C VAL A 211 23.61 20.88 -21.82
N VAL A 212 22.46 21.54 -22.03
CA VAL A 212 22.42 22.90 -22.60
C VAL A 212 23.12 23.91 -21.69
N GLY A 213 23.01 23.77 -20.38
CA GLY A 213 23.64 24.65 -19.39
C GLY A 213 25.15 24.44 -19.25
N GLN A 214 25.70 23.29 -19.68
CA GLN A 214 27.13 22.97 -19.58
C GLN A 214 27.85 22.91 -20.94
N ILE A 215 27.15 23.11 -22.05
CA ILE A 215 27.80 23.22 -23.35
C ILE A 215 28.67 24.49 -23.37
N ASP A 216 29.98 24.28 -23.51
CA ASP A 216 30.93 25.34 -23.81
C ASP A 216 30.70 25.85 -25.25
N GLU A 217 30.54 27.17 -25.40
CA GLU A 217 30.34 27.83 -26.70
C GLU A 217 31.53 27.61 -27.65
N GLN A 218 32.73 27.35 -27.11
CA GLN A 218 33.94 27.08 -27.90
C GLN A 218 34.10 25.60 -28.28
N SER A 219 33.18 24.73 -27.89
CA SER A 219 33.24 23.30 -28.20
C SER A 219 33.12 23.01 -29.72
N PRO A 220 33.81 21.98 -30.24
CA PRO A 220 33.68 21.56 -31.63
C PRO A 220 32.22 21.28 -32.02
N GLU A 221 31.81 21.72 -33.22
CA GLU A 221 30.44 21.61 -33.70
C GLU A 221 29.89 20.18 -33.65
N PHE A 222 30.69 19.20 -34.06
CA PHE A 222 30.32 17.79 -34.00
C PHE A 222 29.99 17.32 -32.57
N ALA A 223 30.78 17.72 -31.56
CA ALA A 223 30.55 17.32 -30.18
C ALA A 223 29.23 17.92 -29.64
N ARG A 224 28.96 19.18 -29.96
CA ARG A 224 27.69 19.84 -29.61
C ARG A 224 26.49 19.20 -30.31
N GLN A 225 26.62 18.83 -31.59
CA GLN A 225 25.58 18.11 -32.31
C GLN A 225 25.30 16.74 -31.68
N VAL A 226 26.33 15.96 -31.34
CA VAL A 226 26.17 14.66 -30.66
C VAL A 226 25.47 14.83 -29.31
N LEU A 227 25.83 15.84 -28.52
CA LEU A 227 25.18 16.12 -27.23
C LEU A 227 23.70 16.48 -27.40
N LEU A 228 23.36 17.35 -28.35
CA LEU A 228 21.98 17.75 -28.63
C LEU A 228 21.15 16.58 -29.17
N GLU A 229 21.70 15.78 -30.09
CA GLU A 229 21.03 14.58 -30.63
C GLU A 229 20.82 13.53 -29.52
N THR A 230 21.77 13.38 -28.61
CA THR A 230 21.63 12.49 -27.45
C THR A 230 20.51 12.97 -26.54
N VAL A 231 20.40 14.26 -26.26
CA VAL A 231 19.31 14.84 -25.46
C VAL A 231 17.95 14.62 -26.09
N ASP A 232 17.85 14.63 -27.42
CA ASP A 232 16.58 14.39 -28.11
C ASP A 232 16.21 12.89 -28.18
N ALA A 233 17.20 11.99 -28.25
CA ALA A 233 16.96 10.55 -28.34
C ALA A 233 16.86 9.82 -26.98
N TYR A 234 17.58 10.27 -25.96
CA TYR A 234 17.73 9.59 -24.66
C TYR A 234 16.51 9.62 -23.70
N PRO A 235 15.61 10.63 -23.71
CA PRO A 235 14.45 10.67 -22.82
C PRO A 235 13.57 9.40 -22.91
N HIS A 236 13.61 8.70 -24.04
CA HIS A 236 12.88 7.45 -24.25
C HIS A 236 13.42 6.25 -23.45
N GLY A 237 14.62 6.34 -22.83
CA GLY A 237 15.26 5.21 -22.12
C GLY A 237 15.51 5.42 -20.62
N SER A 238 15.37 6.64 -20.10
CA SER A 238 15.58 6.95 -18.67
C SER A 238 14.28 6.83 -17.88
N SER A 239 14.38 6.44 -16.62
CA SER A 239 13.23 6.31 -15.72
C SER A 239 13.56 6.86 -14.34
N LEU A 240 12.61 7.57 -13.76
CA LEU A 240 12.72 8.17 -12.45
C LEU A 240 12.06 7.28 -11.42
N VAL A 241 12.74 7.11 -10.28
CA VAL A 241 12.22 6.44 -9.10
C VAL A 241 12.03 7.49 -8.02
N ARG A 242 10.79 7.67 -7.55
CA ARG A 242 10.46 8.55 -6.43
C ARG A 242 9.90 7.72 -5.30
N ALA A 243 10.30 8.00 -4.07
CA ALA A 243 9.78 7.32 -2.91
C ALA A 243 9.21 8.32 -1.90
N PHE A 244 8.06 7.96 -1.33
CA PHE A 244 7.37 8.78 -0.34
C PHE A 244 6.94 7.92 0.83
N VAL A 245 7.15 8.43 2.04
CA VAL A 245 6.66 7.83 3.28
C VAL A 245 5.58 8.73 3.86
N ALA A 246 4.34 8.26 3.93
CA ALA A 246 3.26 8.97 4.61
C ALA A 246 3.05 8.38 6.01
N LEU A 247 3.05 9.23 7.04
CA LEU A 247 2.77 8.87 8.42
C LEU A 247 1.43 9.46 8.81
N THR A 248 0.51 8.63 9.32
CA THR A 248 -0.85 9.02 9.64
C THR A 248 -1.14 8.85 11.13
N PHE A 249 -1.65 9.91 11.73
CA PHE A 249 -1.95 10.05 13.14
C PHE A 249 -3.46 10.22 13.35
N SER A 250 -3.97 9.68 14.45
CA SER A 250 -5.35 9.86 14.92
C SER A 250 -5.33 10.09 16.42
N PRO A 251 -5.74 11.27 16.91
CA PRO A 251 -5.81 11.56 18.35
C PRO A 251 -6.95 10.81 19.07
N GLY A 252 -7.66 9.93 18.36
CA GLY A 252 -8.88 9.28 18.82
C GLY A 252 -10.14 10.10 18.50
N ARG A 253 -11.29 9.40 18.43
CA ARG A 253 -12.57 10.00 18.00
C ARG A 253 -13.11 11.08 18.95
N ASP A 254 -12.77 10.99 20.23
CA ASP A 254 -13.31 11.88 21.26
C ASP A 254 -12.47 13.14 21.47
N LYS A 255 -11.21 13.16 21.01
CA LYS A 255 -10.33 14.32 21.11
C LYS A 255 -10.52 15.22 19.89
N LYS A 256 -10.99 16.45 20.13
CA LYS A 256 -11.06 17.51 19.12
C LYS A 256 -9.76 18.31 19.13
N ILE A 257 -8.78 17.83 18.37
CA ILE A 257 -7.52 18.56 18.14
C ILE A 257 -7.64 19.30 16.80
N THR A 258 -7.23 20.57 16.76
CA THR A 258 -7.22 21.34 15.50
C THR A 258 -5.97 21.02 14.65
N PRO A 259 -6.00 21.26 13.33
CA PRO A 259 -4.81 21.09 12.49
C PRO A 259 -3.59 21.88 12.97
N GLU A 260 -3.79 23.07 13.53
CA GLU A 260 -2.73 23.93 14.06
C GLU A 260 -2.10 23.35 15.33
N GLU A 261 -2.91 22.78 16.22
CA GLU A 261 -2.43 22.09 17.43
C GLU A 261 -1.65 20.83 17.07
N MET A 262 -2.25 19.97 16.21
CA MET A 262 -1.61 18.73 15.78
C MET A 262 -0.32 19.01 15.03
N GLY A 263 -0.29 19.98 14.12
CA GLY A 263 0.94 20.25 13.38
C GLY A 263 2.04 20.89 14.24
N ARG A 264 1.71 21.67 15.29
CA ARG A 264 2.73 22.14 16.25
C ARG A 264 3.36 20.97 17.01
N ASP A 265 2.54 20.00 17.39
CA ASP A 265 3.01 18.79 18.06
C ASP A 265 3.86 17.90 17.13
N LEU A 266 3.41 17.70 15.88
CA LEU A 266 4.17 16.97 14.87
C LEU A 266 5.47 17.70 14.46
N ALA A 267 5.48 19.04 14.44
CA ALA A 267 6.67 19.84 14.14
C ALA A 267 7.85 19.56 15.08
N ALA A 268 7.57 19.18 16.34
CA ALA A 268 8.60 18.79 17.30
C ALA A 268 9.10 17.35 17.09
N ARG A 269 8.25 16.44 16.61
CA ARG A 269 8.54 15.00 16.48
C ARG A 269 9.13 14.62 15.12
N LEU A 270 8.80 15.37 14.06
CA LEU A 270 9.16 15.08 12.68
C LEU A 270 10.68 14.98 12.41
N PRO A 271 11.55 15.80 13.04
CA PRO A 271 13.00 15.61 12.93
C PRO A 271 13.46 14.20 13.33
N GLY A 272 12.97 13.68 14.46
CA GLY A 272 13.31 12.32 14.91
C GLY A 272 12.81 11.24 13.95
N LEU A 273 11.58 11.38 13.46
CA LEU A 273 10.98 10.45 12.49
C LEU A 273 11.74 10.42 11.16
N THR A 274 12.15 11.59 10.65
CA THR A 274 12.94 11.71 9.41
C THR A 274 14.37 11.22 9.58
N GLN A 275 15.02 11.47 10.71
CA GLN A 275 16.35 10.94 11.01
C GLN A 275 16.35 9.41 11.15
N GLY A 276 15.31 8.83 11.75
CA GLY A 276 15.18 7.37 11.84
C GLY A 276 15.04 6.69 10.48
N LEU A 277 14.53 7.38 9.46
CA LEU A 277 14.40 6.83 8.11
C LEU A 277 15.74 6.77 7.36
N SER A 278 16.67 7.69 7.60
CA SER A 278 17.91 7.74 6.83
C SER A 278 18.83 6.55 7.09
N SER A 279 18.73 5.88 8.24
CA SER A 279 19.48 4.65 8.55
C SER A 279 18.96 3.40 7.83
N THR A 280 17.79 3.49 7.19
CA THR A 280 17.08 2.33 6.60
C THR A 280 17.39 2.06 5.12
N GLY A 281 18.32 2.83 4.54
CA GLY A 281 18.59 2.82 3.09
C GLY A 281 17.57 3.63 2.28
N ALA A 282 16.71 4.41 2.95
CA ALA A 282 15.82 5.38 2.31
C ALA A 282 16.55 6.64 1.82
N GLY A 283 17.86 6.75 2.07
CA GLY A 283 18.69 7.90 1.73
C GLY A 283 18.25 9.18 2.44
N ALA A 284 18.32 10.30 1.73
CA ALA A 284 17.91 11.59 2.27
C ALA A 284 16.39 11.62 2.50
N ALA A 285 15.96 11.73 3.75
CA ALA A 285 14.56 11.83 4.14
C ALA A 285 14.23 13.27 4.56
N ARG A 286 13.33 13.93 3.82
CA ARG A 286 12.88 15.29 4.13
C ARG A 286 11.35 15.38 4.13
N PRO A 287 10.76 16.22 5.00
CA PRO A 287 9.35 16.53 4.88
C PRO A 287 9.03 17.13 3.51
N LEU A 288 7.88 16.75 2.95
CA LEU A 288 7.40 17.25 1.67
C LEU A 288 6.61 18.55 1.90
N PRO A 289 6.95 19.68 1.25
CA PRO A 289 6.17 20.91 1.33
C PRO A 289 4.84 20.79 0.58
N ALA A 290 3.93 21.74 0.83
CA ALA A 290 2.56 21.70 0.28
C ALA A 290 2.53 21.75 -1.26
N HIS A 291 3.33 22.62 -1.87
CA HIS A 291 3.36 22.78 -3.34
C HIS A 291 3.85 21.50 -4.04
N GLU A 292 4.92 20.88 -3.55
CA GLU A 292 5.46 19.65 -4.13
C GLU A 292 4.47 18.48 -3.96
N LEU A 293 3.75 18.42 -2.83
CA LEU A 293 2.66 17.46 -2.68
C LEU A 293 1.54 17.69 -3.70
N CYS A 294 1.16 18.94 -3.96
CA CYS A 294 0.16 19.27 -4.99
C CYS A 294 0.59 18.76 -6.37
N GLU A 295 1.86 18.98 -6.75
CA GLU A 295 2.43 18.48 -8.01
C GLU A 295 2.38 16.96 -8.09
N VAL A 296 2.83 16.26 -7.04
CA VAL A 296 2.82 14.78 -6.98
C VAL A 296 1.41 14.23 -7.20
N ILE A 297 0.41 14.83 -6.55
CA ILE A 297 -0.98 14.39 -6.66
C ILE A 297 -1.58 14.74 -8.03
N ARG A 298 -1.31 15.94 -8.56
CA ARG A 298 -1.77 16.36 -9.89
C ARG A 298 -1.21 15.42 -10.97
N VAL A 299 0.09 15.15 -10.96
CA VAL A 299 0.76 14.24 -11.91
C VAL A 299 0.23 12.82 -11.83
N ALA A 300 -0.23 12.37 -10.65
CA ALA A 300 -0.82 11.04 -10.55
C ALA A 300 -2.16 10.94 -11.31
N TYR A 301 -3.01 11.98 -11.22
CA TYR A 301 -4.31 12.05 -11.89
C TYR A 301 -4.26 12.55 -13.34
N ASP A 302 -3.18 13.24 -13.71
CA ASP A 302 -2.91 13.74 -15.04
C ASP A 302 -1.42 13.58 -15.38
N PRO A 303 -0.97 12.38 -15.79
CA PRO A 303 0.45 12.13 -16.11
C PRO A 303 1.05 13.10 -17.12
N ALA A 304 0.27 13.60 -18.09
CA ALA A 304 0.72 14.59 -19.07
C ALA A 304 1.17 15.93 -18.42
N ALA A 305 0.64 16.28 -17.25
CA ALA A 305 1.05 17.48 -16.52
C ALA A 305 2.52 17.43 -16.04
N ALA A 306 3.12 16.25 -15.95
CA ALA A 306 4.51 16.10 -15.51
C ALA A 306 5.49 16.89 -16.38
N VAL A 307 5.29 16.89 -17.71
CA VAL A 307 6.15 17.62 -18.64
C VAL A 307 6.08 19.11 -18.38
N LEU A 308 4.87 19.67 -18.22
CA LEU A 308 4.67 21.10 -17.98
C LEU A 308 5.25 21.55 -16.64
N ILE A 309 5.10 20.72 -15.59
CA ILE A 309 5.67 21.01 -14.26
C ILE A 309 7.19 20.98 -14.32
N ASP A 310 7.78 19.97 -14.96
CA ASP A 310 9.23 19.86 -15.08
C ASP A 310 9.83 20.98 -15.96
N GLU A 311 9.13 21.42 -17.01
CA GLU A 311 9.50 22.58 -17.83
C GLU A 311 9.50 23.88 -17.02
N ALA A 312 8.48 24.10 -16.19
CA ALA A 312 8.41 25.26 -15.30
C ALA A 312 9.58 25.26 -14.30
N HIS A 313 9.84 24.13 -13.63
CA HIS A 313 11.01 23.99 -12.73
C HIS A 313 12.33 24.19 -13.47
N ALA A 314 12.42 23.75 -14.74
CA ALA A 314 13.59 24.00 -15.58
C ALA A 314 13.79 25.49 -15.88
N ALA A 315 12.70 26.25 -16.01
CA ALA A 315 12.71 27.71 -16.15
C ALA A 315 12.95 28.46 -14.82
N GLY A 316 13.01 27.75 -13.69
CA GLY A 316 13.13 28.34 -12.35
C GLY A 316 11.80 28.87 -11.80
N GLU A 317 10.69 28.46 -12.40
CA GLU A 317 9.34 28.79 -11.97
C GLU A 317 8.76 27.64 -11.14
N VAL A 318 8.03 27.96 -10.06
CA VAL A 318 7.29 26.96 -9.27
C VAL A 318 5.82 27.08 -9.65
N PRO A 319 5.22 26.06 -10.28
CA PRO A 319 3.81 26.08 -10.64
C PRO A 319 2.91 26.32 -9.43
N GLU A 320 2.04 27.32 -9.50
CA GLU A 320 1.04 27.58 -8.45
C GLU A 320 -0.15 26.61 -8.59
N ILE A 321 -0.04 25.44 -7.95
CA ILE A 321 -1.12 24.44 -7.91
C ILE A 321 -1.77 24.47 -6.52
N GLU A 322 -2.96 25.05 -6.43
CA GLU A 322 -3.76 25.03 -5.20
C GLU A 322 -4.31 23.63 -4.90
N TRP A 323 -4.34 23.24 -3.62
CA TRP A 323 -4.89 21.94 -3.19
C TRP A 323 -6.34 21.69 -3.67
N THR A 324 -7.14 22.74 -3.79
CA THR A 324 -8.51 22.65 -4.28
C THR A 324 -8.61 22.30 -5.77
N ASP A 325 -7.51 22.37 -6.52
CA ASP A 325 -7.42 22.14 -7.95
C ASP A 325 -6.44 21.03 -8.36
N VAL A 326 -5.94 20.22 -7.42
CA VAL A 326 -5.01 19.10 -7.71
C VAL A 326 -5.69 17.87 -8.32
N GLY A 327 -7.02 17.78 -8.25
CA GLY A 327 -7.79 16.65 -8.74
C GLY A 327 -7.92 16.61 -10.27
N PRO A 328 -8.48 15.52 -10.80
CA PRO A 328 -8.73 15.38 -12.23
C PRO A 328 -9.94 16.21 -12.67
N THR A 329 -9.95 16.65 -13.93
CA THR A 329 -11.14 17.21 -14.61
C THR A 329 -12.24 16.17 -14.75
N ALA A 330 -11.87 14.97 -15.17
CA ALA A 330 -12.78 13.86 -15.34
C ALA A 330 -12.19 12.59 -14.74
N HIS A 331 -12.98 11.90 -13.93
CA HIS A 331 -12.63 10.60 -13.41
C HIS A 331 -13.81 9.63 -13.61
N GLN A 332 -13.53 8.46 -14.18
CA GLN A 332 -14.52 7.45 -14.48
C GLN A 332 -14.02 6.09 -13.98
N ALA A 333 -14.61 5.66 -12.86
CA ALA A 333 -14.37 4.34 -12.31
C ALA A 333 -15.05 3.28 -13.18
N GLY A 334 -14.31 2.24 -13.52
CA GLY A 334 -14.79 1.00 -14.12
C GLY A 334 -14.78 -0.14 -13.10
N TRP A 335 -15.28 -1.30 -13.52
CA TRP A 335 -15.27 -2.49 -12.68
C TRP A 335 -13.83 -2.94 -12.37
N ASP A 336 -12.90 -2.78 -13.29
CA ASP A 336 -11.56 -3.37 -13.25
C ASP A 336 -10.43 -2.40 -13.63
N LYS A 337 -10.78 -1.15 -13.94
CA LYS A 337 -9.87 -0.04 -14.26
C LYS A 337 -10.51 1.30 -13.92
N ILE A 338 -9.72 2.37 -13.92
CA ILE A 338 -10.21 3.76 -13.89
C ILE A 338 -9.65 4.53 -15.08
N ARG A 339 -10.46 5.41 -15.66
CA ARG A 339 -9.99 6.45 -16.57
C ARG A 339 -9.95 7.77 -15.82
N HIS A 340 -8.83 8.46 -15.91
CA HIS A 340 -8.64 9.83 -15.43
C HIS A 340 -8.11 10.67 -16.60
N ASP A 341 -7.60 11.88 -16.35
CA ASP A 341 -7.46 12.95 -17.36
C ASP A 341 -6.72 12.46 -18.62
N SER A 342 -5.39 12.38 -18.56
CA SER A 342 -4.56 11.94 -19.70
C SER A 342 -4.27 10.44 -19.74
N ALA A 343 -4.84 9.64 -18.82
CA ALA A 343 -4.43 8.25 -18.69
C ALA A 343 -5.49 7.29 -18.11
N LEU A 344 -5.16 6.00 -18.17
CA LEU A 344 -5.92 4.90 -17.59
C LEU A 344 -5.06 4.18 -16.56
N SER A 345 -5.65 3.88 -15.39
CA SER A 345 -4.97 3.11 -14.35
C SER A 345 -5.72 1.84 -13.99
N VAL A 346 -4.93 0.82 -13.65
CA VAL A 346 -5.40 -0.41 -13.04
C VAL A 346 -4.70 -0.56 -11.71
N SER A 347 -5.47 -0.81 -10.65
CA SER A 347 -4.96 -1.04 -9.30
C SER A 347 -5.23 -2.48 -8.86
N TRP A 348 -4.25 -3.06 -8.17
CA TRP A 348 -4.28 -4.38 -7.56
C TRP A 348 -4.01 -4.26 -6.07
N THR A 349 -4.59 -5.19 -5.30
CA THR A 349 -4.33 -5.34 -3.87
C THR A 349 -3.66 -6.69 -3.61
N MET A 350 -2.71 -6.70 -2.68
CA MET A 350 -2.09 -7.94 -2.21
C MET A 350 -3.09 -8.75 -1.41
N THR A 351 -3.18 -10.03 -1.77
CA THR A 351 -4.04 -11.02 -1.13
C THR A 351 -3.25 -12.11 -0.42
N ALA A 352 -1.97 -12.27 -0.77
CA ALA A 352 -1.02 -13.06 -0.02
C ALA A 352 0.38 -12.46 -0.17
N ALA A 353 1.10 -12.37 0.94
CA ALA A 353 2.52 -12.05 1.01
C ALA A 353 3.38 -13.12 0.32
N PRO A 354 4.68 -12.86 0.08
CA PRO A 354 5.57 -13.84 -0.54
C PRO A 354 5.54 -15.18 0.21
N ARG A 355 5.53 -16.29 -0.54
CA ARG A 355 5.48 -17.62 0.07
C ARG A 355 6.86 -18.13 0.43
N GLY A 356 6.97 -18.65 1.65
CA GLY A 356 8.22 -19.18 2.20
C GLY A 356 9.21 -18.07 2.53
N ASN A 357 10.45 -18.46 2.75
CA ASN A 357 11.50 -17.49 3.01
C ASN A 357 11.99 -16.87 1.69
N VAL A 358 12.26 -15.57 1.71
CA VAL A 358 12.73 -14.79 0.55
C VAL A 358 13.94 -13.95 0.94
N GLN A 359 14.69 -13.47 -0.06
CA GLN A 359 15.80 -12.55 0.16
C GLN A 359 15.31 -11.09 0.11
N SER A 360 16.14 -10.16 0.59
CA SER A 360 15.86 -8.71 0.56
C SER A 360 15.54 -8.17 -0.84
N SER A 361 16.08 -8.80 -1.89
CA SER A 361 15.90 -8.42 -3.30
C SER A 361 14.58 -8.89 -3.95
N ILE A 362 13.68 -9.54 -3.22
CA ILE A 362 12.47 -10.16 -3.81
C ILE A 362 11.56 -9.18 -4.56
N LEU A 363 11.55 -7.91 -4.15
CA LEU A 363 10.72 -6.86 -4.77
C LEU A 363 11.44 -6.08 -5.87
N THR A 364 12.75 -6.26 -6.08
CA THR A 364 13.54 -5.44 -7.01
C THR A 364 12.92 -5.36 -8.40
N ARG A 365 12.49 -6.49 -8.98
CA ARG A 365 11.84 -6.50 -10.30
C ARG A 365 10.48 -5.81 -10.31
N LEU A 366 9.70 -5.96 -9.24
CA LEU A 366 8.40 -5.31 -9.12
C LEU A 366 8.53 -3.79 -9.00
N LEU A 367 9.58 -3.30 -8.34
CA LEU A 367 9.86 -1.88 -8.14
C LEU A 367 10.57 -1.23 -9.33
N ALA A 368 11.35 -1.98 -10.11
CA ALA A 368 12.07 -1.45 -11.27
C ALA A 368 11.12 -0.91 -12.36
N PRO A 369 11.50 0.11 -13.14
CA PRO A 369 10.72 0.58 -14.29
C PRO A 369 10.40 -0.55 -15.30
N HIS A 370 9.33 -0.39 -16.08
CA HIS A 370 8.93 -1.39 -17.08
C HIS A 370 8.46 -0.72 -18.38
N PRO A 371 8.91 -1.17 -19.57
CA PRO A 371 8.60 -0.50 -20.83
C PRO A 371 7.09 -0.44 -21.16
N ASP A 372 6.34 -1.48 -20.79
CA ASP A 372 4.89 -1.54 -21.06
C ASP A 372 4.04 -0.75 -20.05
N ILE A 373 4.66 -0.07 -19.07
CA ILE A 373 3.93 0.67 -18.03
C ILE A 373 4.51 2.09 -17.96
N ALA A 374 3.72 3.07 -18.39
CA ALA A 374 4.14 4.47 -18.34
C ALA A 374 4.46 4.88 -16.90
N ARG A 375 3.52 4.70 -15.96
CA ARG A 375 3.77 4.98 -14.53
C ARG A 375 3.36 3.80 -13.68
N LYS A 376 4.28 3.28 -12.87
CA LYS A 376 4.02 2.18 -11.94
C LYS A 376 4.27 2.63 -10.50
N ARG A 377 3.28 2.43 -9.66
CA ARG A 377 3.31 2.78 -8.25
C ARG A 377 3.09 1.54 -7.39
N VAL A 378 4.00 1.28 -6.46
CA VAL A 378 3.94 0.18 -5.51
C VAL A 378 3.91 0.79 -4.11
N THR A 379 2.77 0.64 -3.45
CA THR A 379 2.53 1.23 -2.13
C THR A 379 2.40 0.13 -1.09
N LEU A 380 3.37 0.06 -0.18
CA LEU A 380 3.27 -0.74 1.04
C LEU A 380 2.45 0.03 2.06
N LEU A 381 1.48 -0.63 2.68
CA LEU A 381 0.62 -0.06 3.71
C LEU A 381 0.95 -0.76 5.01
N TYR A 382 1.33 -0.02 6.05
CA TYR A 382 1.65 -0.50 7.37
C TYR A 382 0.65 0.02 8.39
N ARG A 383 0.25 -0.85 9.32
CA ARG A 383 -0.48 -0.49 10.54
C ARG A 383 0.26 -1.15 11.70
N PRO A 384 1.17 -0.40 12.35
CA PRO A 384 1.78 -0.83 13.60
C PRO A 384 0.70 -1.11 14.64
N LEU A 385 0.91 -2.11 15.48
CA LEU A 385 0.07 -2.35 16.65
C LEU A 385 0.78 -1.76 17.87
N ASP A 386 0.01 -1.14 18.76
CA ASP A 386 0.51 -0.78 20.08
C ASP A 386 0.95 -2.06 20.82
N PRO A 387 2.01 -2.01 21.65
CA PRO A 387 2.55 -3.19 22.33
C PRO A 387 1.51 -3.97 23.14
N ALA A 388 0.57 -3.27 23.80
CA ALA A 388 -0.46 -3.91 24.62
C ALA A 388 -1.44 -4.75 23.76
N ARG A 389 -1.86 -4.23 22.61
CA ARG A 389 -2.70 -4.97 21.65
C ARG A 389 -1.91 -6.07 20.95
N ALA A 390 -0.63 -5.83 20.63
CA ALA A 390 0.23 -6.80 19.96
C ALA A 390 0.31 -8.12 20.75
N ALA A 391 0.62 -8.04 22.05
CA ALA A 391 0.70 -9.21 22.94
C ALA A 391 -0.60 -10.04 22.93
N GLY A 392 -1.76 -9.38 23.02
CA GLY A 392 -3.06 -10.06 22.99
C GLY A 392 -3.35 -10.75 21.65
N VAL A 393 -2.99 -10.12 20.53
CA VAL A 393 -3.16 -10.70 19.18
C VAL A 393 -2.26 -11.91 18.99
N VAL A 394 -1.00 -11.82 19.41
CA VAL A 394 -0.01 -12.90 19.31
C VAL A 394 -0.44 -14.10 20.16
N GLU A 395 -0.88 -13.86 21.40
CA GLU A 395 -1.34 -14.93 22.29
C GLU A 395 -2.61 -15.61 21.75
N ALA A 396 -3.57 -14.83 21.26
CA ALA A 396 -4.80 -15.36 20.66
C ALA A 396 -4.52 -16.23 19.42
N ASP A 397 -3.60 -15.79 18.55
CA ASP A 397 -3.23 -16.51 17.34
C ASP A 397 -2.41 -17.79 17.65
N LEU A 398 -1.57 -17.76 18.70
CA LEU A 398 -0.90 -18.95 19.22
C LEU A 398 -1.92 -19.98 19.74
N ARG A 399 -2.85 -19.56 20.61
CA ARG A 399 -3.92 -20.42 21.14
C ARG A 399 -4.78 -21.01 20.00
N ALA A 400 -5.12 -20.21 18.99
CA ALA A 400 -5.89 -20.67 17.84
C ALA A 400 -5.11 -21.70 16.99
N ALA A 401 -3.80 -21.51 16.80
CA ALA A 401 -2.95 -22.45 16.09
C ALA A 401 -2.81 -23.78 16.84
N GLU A 402 -2.62 -23.74 18.16
CA GLU A 402 -2.54 -24.94 18.99
C GLU A 402 -3.87 -25.71 19.02
N PHE A 403 -5.00 -25.01 19.15
CA PHE A 403 -6.32 -25.63 19.09
C PHE A 403 -6.54 -26.35 17.75
N ARG A 404 -6.17 -25.74 16.62
CA ARG A 404 -6.28 -26.40 15.30
C ARG A 404 -5.44 -27.67 15.23
N ALA A 405 -4.20 -27.62 15.72
CA ALA A 405 -3.31 -28.77 15.74
C ALA A 405 -3.82 -29.91 16.64
N THR A 406 -4.54 -29.61 17.73
CA THR A 406 -5.06 -30.63 18.66
C THR A 406 -6.49 -31.08 18.36
N SER A 407 -7.27 -30.29 17.62
CA SER A 407 -8.67 -30.58 17.29
C SER A 407 -8.87 -31.77 16.32
N SER A 408 -7.81 -32.18 15.61
CA SER A 408 -7.83 -33.36 14.74
C SER A 408 -6.91 -34.44 15.28
N ALA A 409 -7.36 -35.69 15.27
CA ALA A 409 -6.53 -36.84 15.63
C ALA A 409 -5.34 -37.05 14.66
N LYS A 410 -5.39 -36.43 13.47
CA LYS A 410 -4.30 -36.44 12.47
C LYS A 410 -4.05 -35.00 11.99
N PRO A 411 -3.25 -34.20 12.72
CA PRO A 411 -2.89 -32.85 12.30
C PRO A 411 -2.10 -32.89 10.98
N THR A 412 -2.34 -31.92 10.11
CA THR A 412 -1.61 -31.84 8.85
C THR A 412 -0.23 -31.21 9.05
N ALA A 413 0.70 -31.43 8.12
CA ALA A 413 2.00 -30.75 8.15
C ALA A 413 1.86 -29.21 8.14
N ARG A 414 0.76 -28.69 7.58
CA ARG A 414 0.45 -27.25 7.60
C ARG A 414 0.08 -26.77 9.00
N ASP A 415 -0.69 -27.55 9.75
CA ASP A 415 -1.08 -27.20 11.13
C ASP A 415 0.15 -27.19 12.03
N MET A 416 1.00 -28.21 11.92
CA MET A 416 2.26 -28.29 12.67
C MET A 416 3.21 -27.12 12.36
N LEU A 417 3.33 -26.74 11.08
CA LEU A 417 4.15 -25.60 10.66
C LEU A 417 3.54 -24.29 11.18
N ALA A 418 2.22 -24.12 11.13
CA ALA A 418 1.53 -22.94 11.63
C ALA A 418 1.72 -22.76 13.14
N THR A 419 1.66 -23.83 13.93
CA THR A 419 1.95 -23.78 15.38
C THR A 419 3.41 -23.41 15.65
N ARG A 420 4.37 -23.98 14.90
CA ARG A 420 5.79 -23.61 15.06
C ARG A 420 6.04 -22.14 14.74
N SER A 421 5.47 -21.66 13.64
CA SER A 421 5.50 -20.28 13.19
C SER A 421 4.87 -19.34 14.24
N ALA A 422 3.75 -19.74 14.85
CA ALA A 422 3.11 -19.00 15.93
C ALA A 422 3.97 -18.87 17.19
N ARG A 423 4.63 -19.95 17.59
CA ARG A 423 5.55 -19.93 18.73
C ARG A 423 6.77 -19.06 18.45
N ALA A 424 7.28 -19.05 17.22
CA ALA A 424 8.37 -18.16 16.83
C ALA A 424 7.97 -16.68 16.93
N THR A 425 6.81 -16.31 16.38
CA THR A 425 6.30 -14.93 16.51
C THR A 425 6.07 -14.54 17.97
N ALA A 426 5.55 -15.45 18.80
CA ALA A 426 5.37 -15.20 20.23
C ALA A 426 6.69 -15.02 20.98
N ALA A 427 7.73 -15.77 20.60
CA ALA A 427 9.07 -15.59 21.18
C ALA A 427 9.72 -14.28 20.74
N GLU A 428 9.54 -13.87 19.48
CA GLU A 428 10.04 -12.59 18.96
C GLU A 428 9.35 -11.39 19.63
N GLU A 429 8.02 -11.43 19.77
CA GLU A 429 7.27 -10.37 20.46
C GLU A 429 7.65 -10.29 21.95
N ALA A 430 7.77 -11.43 22.63
CA ALA A 430 8.26 -11.47 24.02
C ALA A 430 9.71 -10.97 24.17
N ALA A 431 10.50 -11.00 23.09
CA ALA A 431 11.84 -10.42 23.04
C ALA A 431 11.84 -8.91 22.70
N GLY A 432 10.67 -8.30 22.50
CA GLY A 432 10.50 -6.87 22.23
C GLY A 432 10.29 -6.52 20.76
N ALA A 433 10.06 -7.49 19.87
CA ALA A 433 9.77 -7.18 18.47
C ALA A 433 8.37 -6.58 18.29
N GLY A 434 8.29 -5.49 17.53
CA GLY A 434 7.01 -4.87 17.17
C GLY A 434 6.20 -5.73 16.20
N LEU A 435 4.88 -5.75 16.36
CA LEU A 435 3.97 -6.41 15.43
C LEU A 435 3.34 -5.40 14.47
N VAL A 436 3.48 -5.62 13.17
CA VAL A 436 2.96 -4.72 12.14
C VAL A 436 2.08 -5.47 11.15
N ASN A 437 0.85 -5.00 11.00
CA ASN A 437 0.00 -5.42 9.89
C ASN A 437 0.45 -4.72 8.62
N PHE A 438 0.63 -5.47 7.53
CA PHE A 438 0.98 -4.85 6.25
C PHE A 438 0.12 -5.33 5.08
N GLY A 439 0.03 -4.47 4.08
CA GLY A 439 -0.63 -4.70 2.80
C GLY A 439 0.18 -4.08 1.68
N MET A 440 -0.24 -4.32 0.44
CA MET A 440 0.36 -3.69 -0.72
C MET A 440 -0.70 -3.34 -1.75
N ILE A 441 -0.57 -2.17 -2.34
CA ILE A 441 -1.28 -1.73 -3.54
C ILE A 441 -0.26 -1.62 -4.66
N VAL A 442 -0.60 -2.13 -5.84
CA VAL A 442 0.17 -1.89 -7.06
C VAL A 442 -0.75 -1.20 -8.04
N THR A 443 -0.31 -0.10 -8.63
CA THR A 443 -1.04 0.65 -9.65
C THR A 443 -0.17 0.77 -10.88
N ALA A 444 -0.70 0.34 -12.02
CA ALA A 444 -0.08 0.58 -13.33
C ALA A 444 -0.95 1.57 -14.10
N THR A 445 -0.31 2.60 -14.62
CA THR A 445 -0.93 3.67 -15.41
C THR A 445 -0.34 3.62 -16.82
N VAL A 446 -1.22 3.65 -17.81
CA VAL A 446 -0.89 3.75 -19.23
C VAL A 446 -1.52 5.01 -19.80
N GLU A 447 -0.78 5.72 -20.65
CA GLU A 447 -1.27 6.88 -21.38
C GLU A 447 -1.98 6.45 -22.67
N ASP A 448 -1.50 5.38 -23.29
CA ASP A 448 -2.14 4.71 -24.42
C ASP A 448 -3.06 3.59 -23.94
N LEU A 449 -4.33 3.65 -24.33
CA LEU A 449 -5.37 2.71 -23.94
C LEU A 449 -5.14 1.31 -24.51
N ASP A 450 -4.49 1.21 -25.67
CA ASP A 450 -4.24 -0.06 -26.33
C ASP A 450 -3.17 -0.88 -25.59
N LYS A 451 -2.35 -0.22 -24.75
CA LYS A 451 -1.32 -0.86 -23.90
C LYS A 451 -1.87 -1.43 -22.59
N GLU A 452 -3.18 -1.32 -22.32
CA GLU A 452 -3.76 -1.82 -21.07
C GLU A 452 -3.51 -3.31 -20.86
N SER A 453 -3.66 -4.13 -21.90
CA SER A 453 -3.43 -5.58 -21.81
C SER A 453 -2.00 -5.91 -21.42
N ASP A 454 -1.05 -5.19 -22.00
CA ASP A 454 0.38 -5.41 -21.83
C ASP A 454 0.81 -5.00 -20.43
N ALA A 455 0.33 -3.84 -19.96
CA ALA A 455 0.54 -3.41 -18.58
C ALA A 455 -0.02 -4.41 -17.55
N ARG A 456 -1.21 -4.98 -17.81
CA ARG A 456 -1.79 -6.03 -16.94
C ARG A 456 -0.94 -7.30 -16.93
N ALA A 457 -0.46 -7.73 -18.10
CA ALA A 457 0.40 -8.90 -18.23
C ALA A 457 1.75 -8.68 -17.53
N ALA A 458 2.34 -7.48 -17.70
CA ALA A 458 3.56 -7.07 -17.02
C ALA A 458 3.41 -7.14 -15.49
N VAL A 459 2.37 -6.53 -14.91
CA VAL A 459 2.13 -6.61 -13.46
C VAL A 459 1.91 -8.06 -12.99
N ALA A 460 1.20 -8.88 -13.78
CA ALA A 460 1.02 -10.29 -13.46
C ALA A 460 2.36 -11.04 -13.39
N ASN A 461 3.22 -10.86 -14.39
CA ASN A 461 4.55 -11.48 -14.45
C ASN A 461 5.47 -11.00 -13.32
N LEU A 462 5.51 -9.69 -13.08
CA LEU A 462 6.31 -9.09 -12.00
C LEU A 462 5.86 -9.59 -10.63
N SER A 463 4.54 -9.66 -10.39
CA SER A 463 4.00 -10.17 -9.13
C SER A 463 4.35 -11.64 -8.89
N ALA A 464 4.32 -12.46 -9.95
CA ALA A 464 4.70 -13.87 -9.87
C ALA A 464 6.20 -14.03 -9.56
N ALA A 465 7.06 -13.22 -10.19
CA ALA A 465 8.50 -13.20 -9.92
C ALA A 465 8.82 -12.81 -8.47
N SER A 466 8.06 -11.86 -7.91
CA SER A 466 8.17 -11.48 -6.49
C SER A 466 7.42 -12.41 -5.53
N ARG A 467 6.89 -13.56 -6.02
CA ARG A 467 6.11 -14.54 -5.26
C ARG A 467 4.87 -13.97 -4.56
N LEU A 468 4.41 -12.80 -4.99
CA LEU A 468 3.23 -12.12 -4.45
C LEU A 468 1.97 -12.63 -5.13
N ARG A 469 0.85 -12.57 -4.42
CA ARG A 469 -0.46 -12.79 -5.04
C ARG A 469 -1.26 -11.50 -5.04
N LEU A 470 -1.32 -10.87 -6.19
CA LEU A 470 -2.11 -9.67 -6.43
C LEU A 470 -3.48 -10.01 -7.00
N ARG A 471 -4.49 -9.22 -6.63
CA ARG A 471 -5.85 -9.29 -7.19
C ARG A 471 -6.26 -7.89 -7.66
N PRO A 472 -6.80 -7.73 -8.89
CA PRO A 472 -7.37 -6.47 -9.29
C PRO A 472 -8.42 -5.99 -8.28
N ALA A 473 -8.43 -4.69 -8.00
CA ALA A 473 -9.36 -4.06 -7.06
C ALA A 473 -10.76 -3.90 -7.65
N TYR A 474 -11.39 -5.03 -8.02
CA TYR A 474 -12.67 -5.03 -8.71
C TYR A 474 -13.76 -4.25 -7.95
N GLY A 475 -14.37 -3.28 -8.62
CA GLY A 475 -15.43 -2.42 -8.09
C GLY A 475 -14.96 -1.35 -7.09
N ALA A 476 -13.65 -1.19 -6.90
CA ALA A 476 -13.04 -0.24 -5.96
C ALA A 476 -11.73 0.36 -6.50
N GLN A 477 -11.63 0.51 -7.82
CA GLN A 477 -10.42 0.96 -8.51
C GLN A 477 -10.04 2.40 -8.15
N ASP A 478 -11.03 3.28 -8.05
CA ASP A 478 -10.90 4.68 -7.65
C ASP A 478 -10.35 4.84 -6.23
N SER A 479 -10.95 4.11 -5.28
CA SER A 479 -10.58 4.12 -3.87
C SER A 479 -9.20 3.52 -3.66
N THR A 480 -8.86 2.46 -4.41
CA THR A 480 -7.54 1.82 -4.34
C THR A 480 -6.46 2.69 -4.97
N PHE A 481 -6.76 3.35 -6.09
CA PHE A 481 -5.86 4.29 -6.73
C PHE A 481 -5.48 5.43 -5.78
N ALA A 482 -6.49 6.05 -5.14
CA ALA A 482 -6.29 7.12 -4.16
C ALA A 482 -5.51 6.63 -2.92
N ALA A 483 -5.82 5.45 -2.40
CA ALA A 483 -5.12 4.88 -1.25
C ALA A 483 -3.67 4.48 -1.53
N GLY A 484 -3.32 4.27 -2.80
CA GLY A 484 -1.92 4.09 -3.19
C GLY A 484 -1.14 5.41 -3.29
N LEU A 485 -1.78 6.58 -3.20
CA LEU A 485 -1.07 7.87 -3.28
C LEU A 485 -0.43 8.18 -1.92
N PRO A 486 0.58 9.06 -1.85
CA PRO A 486 1.14 9.52 -0.58
C PRO A 486 0.19 10.49 0.14
N LEU A 487 -1.02 10.02 0.47
CA LEU A 487 -2.09 10.78 1.12
C LEU A 487 -2.39 10.30 2.55
N GLY A 488 -1.77 9.20 2.99
CA GLY A 488 -2.01 8.64 4.32
C GLY A 488 -3.44 8.10 4.53
N ILE A 489 -4.12 7.64 3.48
CA ILE A 489 -5.50 7.14 3.59
C ILE A 489 -5.54 5.77 4.27
N VAL A 490 -6.12 5.71 5.48
CA VAL A 490 -6.28 4.48 6.26
C VAL A 490 -7.53 3.70 5.83
N LEU A 491 -7.41 2.92 4.75
CA LEU A 491 -8.52 2.19 4.11
C LEU A 491 -9.52 1.48 5.05
N PRO A 492 -9.10 0.74 6.10
CA PRO A 492 -10.03 0.04 6.98
C PRO A 492 -11.05 0.97 7.68
N MET A 493 -10.68 2.23 7.94
CA MET A 493 -11.56 3.21 8.60
C MET A 493 -12.68 3.74 7.71
N HIS A 494 -12.58 3.53 6.39
CA HIS A 494 -13.60 3.94 5.41
C HIS A 494 -14.58 2.82 5.06
N LEU A 495 -14.46 1.65 5.71
CA LEU A 495 -15.36 0.54 5.51
C LEU A 495 -16.63 0.71 6.33
N ARG A 496 -17.78 0.31 5.77
CA ARG A 496 -19.07 0.31 6.48
C ARG A 496 -19.12 -0.70 7.63
N ILE A 497 -18.28 -1.73 7.59
CA ILE A 497 -18.16 -2.72 8.66
C ILE A 497 -16.94 -2.31 9.49
N PRO A 498 -17.11 -2.03 10.80
CA PRO A 498 -16.02 -1.68 11.70
C PRO A 498 -14.88 -2.71 11.65
N VAL A 499 -13.66 -2.21 11.81
CA VAL A 499 -12.42 -2.99 11.71
C VAL A 499 -12.36 -4.04 12.79
N GLU A 500 -12.85 -3.73 13.98
CA GLU A 500 -12.85 -4.58 15.18
C GLU A 500 -13.69 -5.84 14.95
N ILE A 501 -14.84 -5.68 14.29
CA ILE A 501 -15.70 -6.81 13.94
C ILE A 501 -14.99 -7.66 12.90
N ARG A 502 -14.34 -7.04 11.89
CA ARG A 502 -13.65 -7.76 10.82
C ARG A 502 -12.40 -8.50 11.29
N GLU A 503 -11.66 -7.97 12.26
CA GLU A 503 -10.50 -8.65 12.83
C GLU A 503 -10.90 -9.86 13.69
N GLN A 504 -12.15 -9.89 14.18
CA GLN A 504 -12.75 -11.04 14.87
C GLN A 504 -13.41 -12.07 13.92
N MET A 505 -13.64 -11.70 12.64
CA MET A 505 -14.18 -12.60 11.60
C MET A 505 -13.06 -13.40 10.91
#